data_AF-A0A7S0FMB1-F1
#
_entry.id   AF-A0A7S0FMB1-F1
#
_cell.length_a   1.000
_cell.length_b   1.000
_cell.length_c   1.000
_cell.angle_alpha   90.00
_cell.angle_beta   90.00
_cell.angle_gamma   90.00
#
_symmetry.space_group_name_H-M   'P 1'
#
loop_
_entity.id
_entity.type
_entity.pdbx_description
1 polymer ?
#
loop_
_entity_poly.entity_id
_entity_poly.type
_entity_poly.pdbx_seq_one_letter_code
_entity_poly.pdbx_strand_id
1 'polypeptide(L)'
;KKEVVQDVTLHDLDVANARPQGGKDVMSLMAAMGKPRKTEITDKLRTEINRVVNRYIDQGVAELVPGVLFVDEVHMLDIECFTYLNRSLESTLSPIVVFATNRGVCKIRGTDVLAPHGVPVDLLDRMLIVRTMPYSHEEMVQIISIRASVEGIELEDEALKDLGDIGSKTSLRYAVQMLTPSRIMAETCGRTKIATSDVKEVDTLFFDGKASAQLLAKSEGYMQ
;
A
#
# COMPACT_ATOMS: atom_id res chain seq x y z
N LYS A 1 -7.62 40.33 5.00
CA LYS A 1 -7.49 39.07 5.77
C LYS A 1 -7.56 37.93 4.75
N LYS A 2 -6.57 37.03 4.72
CA LYS A 2 -6.67 35.82 3.89
C LYS A 2 -7.39 34.76 4.72
N GLU A 3 -8.44 34.16 4.17
CA GLU A 3 -9.01 32.94 4.74
C GLU A 3 -8.02 31.80 4.48
N VAL A 4 -7.68 31.07 5.53
CA VAL A 4 -6.78 29.92 5.47
C VAL A 4 -7.59 28.73 5.93
N VAL A 5 -7.80 27.79 5.01
CA VAL A 5 -8.38 26.47 5.31
C VAL A 5 -7.22 25.55 5.67
N GLN A 6 -7.37 24.75 6.72
CA GLN A 6 -6.36 23.83 7.18
C GLN A 6 -6.95 22.43 7.34
N ASP A 7 -6.37 21.48 6.62
CA ASP A 7 -6.70 20.08 6.74
C ASP A 7 -5.75 19.42 7.75
N VAL A 8 -6.32 18.78 8.78
CA VAL A 8 -5.56 18.13 9.86
C VAL A 8 -6.21 16.80 10.18
N THR A 9 -5.41 15.75 10.34
CA THR A 9 -5.94 14.45 10.77
C THR A 9 -6.07 14.40 12.29
N LEU A 10 -6.98 13.56 12.80
CA LEU A 10 -7.08 13.31 14.25
C LEU A 10 -5.77 12.80 14.84
N HIS A 11 -5.00 12.03 14.05
CA HIS A 11 -3.69 11.56 14.47
C HIS A 11 -2.69 12.71 14.68
N ASP A 12 -2.72 13.74 13.84
CA ASP A 12 -1.85 14.90 14.00
C ASP A 12 -2.18 15.67 15.28
N LEU A 13 -3.47 15.80 15.62
CA LEU A 13 -3.93 16.38 16.89
C LEU A 13 -3.48 15.53 18.09
N ASP A 14 -3.61 14.20 18.00
CA ASP A 14 -3.15 13.29 19.05
C ASP A 14 -1.64 13.42 19.29
N VAL A 15 -0.84 13.43 18.22
CA VAL A 15 0.63 13.53 18.31
C VAL A 15 1.07 14.88 18.85
N ALA A 16 0.44 15.97 18.41
CA ALA A 16 0.76 17.32 18.87
C ALA A 16 0.51 17.51 20.37
N ASN A 17 -0.57 16.92 20.91
CA ASN A 17 -0.89 17.00 22.33
C ASN A 17 -0.13 15.98 23.18
N ALA A 18 0.21 14.81 22.64
CA ALA A 18 1.03 13.81 23.32
C ALA A 18 2.50 14.26 23.49
N ARG A 19 2.98 15.13 22.59
CA ARG A 19 4.34 15.68 22.58
C ARG A 19 4.26 17.18 22.31
N PRO A 20 4.01 18.02 23.32
CA PRO A 20 3.98 19.46 23.13
C PRO A 20 5.34 19.94 22.62
N GLN A 21 5.43 20.22 21.32
CA GLN A 21 6.59 20.86 20.72
C GLN A 21 6.56 22.34 21.09
N GLY A 22 7.27 22.72 22.16
CA GLY A 22 7.34 24.13 22.54
C GLY A 22 7.51 24.46 24.03
N GLY A 23 7.79 23.49 24.89
CA GLY A 23 8.18 23.80 26.26
C GLY A 23 9.47 24.64 26.29
N LYS A 24 9.46 25.76 27.03
CA LYS A 24 10.66 26.58 27.32
C LYS A 24 11.57 25.96 28.39
N ASP A 25 11.39 24.67 28.70
CA ASP A 25 12.15 23.98 29.72
C ASP A 25 13.38 23.28 29.15
N VAL A 26 14.46 23.25 29.92
CA VAL A 26 15.72 22.57 29.57
C VAL A 26 15.48 21.08 29.24
N MET A 27 14.44 20.49 29.84
CA MET A 27 14.02 19.11 29.63
C MET A 27 13.33 18.88 28.26
N SER A 28 12.56 19.84 27.73
CA SER A 28 11.94 19.73 26.40
C SER A 28 12.96 19.96 25.28
N LEU A 29 14.01 20.75 25.51
CA LEU A 29 15.15 20.88 24.58
C LEU A 29 15.99 19.60 24.52
N MET A 30 16.23 18.94 25.67
CA MET A 30 16.88 17.62 25.68
C MET A 30 16.02 16.52 25.04
N ALA A 31 14.71 16.53 25.27
CA ALA A 31 13.78 15.59 24.64
C ALA A 31 13.68 15.79 23.12
N ALA A 32 13.82 17.02 22.62
CA ALA A 32 13.86 17.35 21.20
C ALA A 32 15.20 16.96 20.52
N MET A 33 16.31 16.93 21.27
CA MET A 33 17.61 16.42 20.81
C MET A 33 17.74 14.89 20.86
N GLY A 34 16.84 14.19 21.56
CA GLY A 34 16.77 12.73 21.57
C GLY A 34 16.01 12.17 20.36
N LYS A 35 16.34 10.93 19.96
CA LYS A 35 15.55 10.23 18.92
C LYS A 35 14.07 10.20 19.32
N PRO A 36 13.14 10.60 18.44
CA PRO A 36 11.72 10.56 18.75
C PRO A 36 11.27 9.10 18.98
N ARG A 37 11.07 8.71 20.24
CA ARG A 37 10.47 7.41 20.60
C ARG A 37 8.98 7.40 20.30
N LYS A 38 8.44 6.46 19.53
CA LYS A 38 6.98 6.33 19.41
C LYS A 38 6.39 6.02 20.80
N THR A 39 5.79 7.02 21.43
CA THR A 39 5.07 6.87 22.71
C THR A 39 3.64 6.55 22.37
N GLU A 40 3.09 5.52 23.00
CA GLU A 40 1.69 5.16 22.84
C GLU A 40 0.79 6.33 23.27
N ILE A 41 -0.17 6.67 22.42
CA ILE A 41 -1.19 7.68 22.72
C ILE A 41 -2.24 6.99 23.59
N THR A 42 -2.37 7.45 24.83
CA THR A 42 -3.34 6.87 25.77
C THR A 42 -4.78 7.13 25.33
N ASP A 43 -5.69 6.21 25.68
CA ASP A 43 -7.12 6.37 25.38
C ASP A 43 -7.75 7.59 26.07
N LYS A 44 -7.19 8.03 27.22
CA LYS A 44 -7.62 9.26 27.88
C LYS A 44 -7.39 10.49 27.00
N LEU A 45 -6.20 10.59 26.40
CA LEU A 45 -5.86 11.69 25.49
C LEU A 45 -6.74 11.68 24.24
N ARG A 46 -6.94 10.50 23.63
CA ARG A 46 -7.86 10.35 22.49
C ARG A 46 -9.27 10.79 22.83
N THR A 47 -9.77 10.40 24.01
CA THR A 47 -11.11 10.78 24.47
C THR A 47 -11.24 12.29 24.65
N GLU A 48 -10.22 12.94 25.20
CA GLU A 48 -10.18 14.39 25.36
C GLU A 48 -10.18 15.12 24.01
N ILE A 49 -9.33 14.68 23.08
CA ILE A 49 -9.24 15.25 21.74
C ILE A 49 -10.56 15.07 20.99
N ASN A 50 -11.16 13.88 21.03
CA ASN A 50 -12.46 13.62 20.41
C ASN A 50 -13.56 14.55 20.97
N ARG A 51 -13.54 14.86 22.27
CA ARG A 51 -14.48 15.84 22.86
C ARG A 51 -14.28 17.25 22.33
N VAL A 52 -13.02 17.69 22.16
CA VAL A 52 -12.70 19.01 21.61
C VAL A 52 -13.10 19.10 20.14
N VAL A 53 -12.78 18.06 19.35
CA VAL A 53 -13.15 17.99 17.93
C VAL A 53 -14.67 18.02 17.76
N ASN A 54 -15.40 17.21 18.52
CA ASN A 54 -16.88 17.22 18.48
C ASN A 54 -17.45 18.60 18.81
N ARG A 55 -16.87 19.31 19.79
CA ARG A 55 -17.28 20.69 20.11
C ARG A 55 -17.06 21.64 18.94
N TYR A 56 -15.95 21.53 18.22
CA TYR A 56 -15.68 22.37 17.05
C TYR A 56 -16.61 22.06 15.87
N ILE A 57 -17.02 20.80 15.72
CA ILE A 57 -18.04 20.39 14.76
C ILE A 57 -19.40 20.99 15.14
N ASP A 58 -19.82 20.85 16.40
CA ASP A 58 -21.10 21.39 16.90
C ASP A 58 -21.19 22.92 16.79
N GLN A 59 -20.04 23.62 16.94
CA GLN A 59 -19.93 25.07 16.78
C GLN A 59 -19.87 25.52 15.31
N GLY A 60 -19.79 24.60 14.35
CA GLY A 60 -19.63 24.91 12.92
C GLY A 60 -18.27 25.50 12.57
N VAL A 61 -17.26 25.30 13.42
CA VAL A 61 -15.88 25.80 13.22
C VAL A 61 -15.06 24.80 12.41
N ALA A 62 -15.37 23.50 12.53
CA ALA A 62 -14.69 22.42 11.83
C ALA A 62 -15.70 21.47 11.16
N GLU A 63 -15.28 20.86 10.07
CA GLU A 63 -16.02 19.80 9.38
C GLU A 63 -15.24 18.49 9.52
N LEU A 64 -15.93 17.40 9.81
CA LEU A 64 -15.33 16.07 9.84
C LEU A 64 -15.48 15.41 8.47
N VAL A 65 -14.36 15.13 7.82
CA VAL A 65 -14.32 14.40 6.56
C VAL A 65 -13.79 12.98 6.80
N PRO A 66 -14.61 11.93 6.63
CA PRO A 66 -14.15 10.55 6.77
C PRO A 66 -13.20 10.18 5.63
N GLY A 67 -12.04 9.62 5.99
CA GLY A 67 -11.05 9.14 5.04
C GLY A 67 -11.29 7.69 4.58
N VAL A 68 -10.27 7.13 3.94
CA VAL A 68 -10.22 5.71 3.55
C VAL A 68 -9.00 5.06 4.20
N LEU A 69 -9.22 3.97 4.92
CA LEU A 69 -8.16 3.09 5.40
C LEU A 69 -8.04 1.88 4.46
N PHE A 70 -6.99 1.87 3.64
CA PHE A 70 -6.68 0.73 2.78
C PHE A 70 -5.70 -0.21 3.47
N VAL A 71 -6.08 -1.48 3.61
CA VAL A 71 -5.23 -2.54 4.16
C VAL A 71 -5.05 -3.62 3.11
N ASP A 72 -3.85 -3.66 2.54
CA ASP A 72 -3.44 -4.72 1.63
C ASP A 72 -3.04 -5.98 2.42
N GLU A 73 -3.15 -7.14 1.77
CA GLU A 73 -2.84 -8.45 2.35
C GLU A 73 -3.50 -8.70 3.72
N VAL A 74 -4.81 -8.43 3.82
CA VAL A 74 -5.56 -8.52 5.10
C VAL A 74 -5.43 -9.89 5.80
N HIS A 75 -5.19 -10.96 5.04
CA HIS A 75 -4.93 -12.30 5.56
C HIS A 75 -3.66 -12.42 6.44
N MET A 76 -2.83 -11.38 6.47
CA MET A 76 -1.66 -11.28 7.35
C MET A 76 -2.00 -10.77 8.75
N LEU A 77 -3.20 -10.23 8.97
CA LEU A 77 -3.69 -9.83 10.29
C LEU A 77 -4.07 -11.06 11.13
N ASP A 78 -3.93 -10.92 12.44
CA ASP A 78 -4.37 -11.91 13.42
C ASP A 78 -5.77 -11.60 13.95
N ILE A 79 -6.31 -12.56 14.72
CA ILE A 79 -7.64 -12.45 15.33
C ILE A 79 -7.78 -11.25 16.28
N GLU A 80 -6.69 -10.83 16.93
CA GLU A 80 -6.70 -9.67 17.83
C GLU A 80 -6.84 -8.37 17.04
N CYS A 81 -6.13 -8.25 15.90
CA CYS A 81 -6.29 -7.15 14.97
C CYS A 81 -7.72 -7.06 14.43
N PHE A 82 -8.32 -8.18 14.04
CA PHE A 82 -9.72 -8.19 13.59
C PHE A 82 -10.71 -7.79 14.69
N THR A 83 -10.47 -8.24 15.93
CA THR A 83 -11.28 -7.83 17.09
C THR A 83 -11.19 -6.33 17.32
N TYR A 84 -9.99 -5.75 17.22
CA TYR A 84 -9.78 -4.31 17.32
C TYR A 84 -10.49 -3.54 16.19
N LEU A 85 -10.37 -4.04 14.95
CA LEU A 85 -11.01 -3.43 13.78
C LEU A 85 -12.54 -3.47 13.89
N ASN A 86 -13.12 -4.59 14.31
CA ASN A 86 -14.56 -4.72 14.54
C ASN A 86 -15.08 -3.64 15.50
N ARG A 87 -14.40 -3.46 16.64
CA ARG A 87 -14.75 -2.42 17.62
C ARG A 87 -14.55 -1.01 17.06
N SER A 88 -13.50 -0.79 16.28
CA SER A 88 -13.19 0.52 15.70
C SER A 88 -14.15 0.92 14.59
N LEU A 89 -14.70 -0.05 13.86
CA LEU A 89 -15.72 0.13 12.82
C LEU A 89 -17.11 0.49 13.38
N GLU A 90 -17.34 0.29 14.69
CA GLU A 90 -18.58 0.72 15.36
C GLU A 90 -18.59 2.21 15.72
N SER A 91 -17.42 2.87 15.68
CA SER A 91 -17.31 4.31 15.96
C SER A 91 -17.92 5.13 14.82
N THR A 92 -18.64 6.20 15.17
CA THR A 92 -19.19 7.15 14.18
C THR A 92 -18.12 7.93 13.41
N LEU A 93 -16.92 8.03 13.96
CA LEU A 93 -15.76 8.71 13.34
C LEU A 93 -14.94 7.75 12.46
N SER A 94 -15.39 6.51 12.28
CA SER A 94 -14.61 5.48 11.57
C SER A 94 -14.54 5.79 10.07
N PRO A 95 -13.34 5.74 9.45
CA PRO A 95 -13.21 5.89 8.00
C PRO A 95 -13.79 4.66 7.28
N ILE A 96 -13.96 4.79 5.96
CA ILE A 96 -14.26 3.63 5.12
C ILE A 96 -13.03 2.71 5.10
N VAL A 97 -13.20 1.45 5.47
CA VAL A 97 -12.11 0.47 5.46
C VAL A 97 -12.20 -0.40 4.21
N VAL A 98 -11.13 -0.42 3.43
CA VAL A 98 -11.02 -1.22 2.20
C VAL A 98 -9.94 -2.28 2.42
N PHE A 99 -10.36 -3.54 2.43
CA PHE A 99 -9.47 -4.69 2.56
C PHE A 99 -9.15 -5.28 1.19
N ALA A 100 -7.88 -5.64 0.96
CA ALA A 100 -7.47 -6.40 -0.20
C ALA A 100 -6.84 -7.74 0.21
N THR A 101 -7.13 -8.79 -0.56
CA THR A 101 -6.50 -10.10 -0.41
C THR A 101 -6.33 -10.77 -1.77
N ASN A 102 -5.24 -11.51 -1.91
CA ASN A 102 -4.97 -12.41 -3.03
C ASN A 102 -5.16 -13.89 -2.62
N ARG A 103 -5.61 -14.18 -1.39
CA ARG A 103 -5.84 -15.55 -0.91
C ARG A 103 -7.32 -15.90 -0.93
N GLY A 104 -7.64 -17.08 -1.47
CA GLY A 104 -9.00 -17.63 -1.51
C GLY A 104 -9.44 -18.19 -0.16
N VAL A 105 -8.74 -19.19 0.35
CA VAL A 105 -8.97 -19.78 1.68
C VAL A 105 -7.62 -19.87 2.39
N CYS A 106 -7.55 -19.37 3.63
CA CYS A 106 -6.35 -19.50 4.44
C CYS A 106 -6.68 -19.45 5.94
N LYS A 107 -5.68 -19.80 6.75
CA LYS A 107 -5.79 -19.84 8.21
C LYS A 107 -5.84 -18.42 8.77
N ILE A 108 -6.80 -18.13 9.64
CA ILE A 108 -6.82 -16.87 10.40
C ILE A 108 -5.64 -16.91 11.38
N ARG A 109 -4.70 -15.97 11.27
CA ARG A 109 -3.50 -15.98 12.11
C ARG A 109 -3.89 -15.84 13.58
N GLY A 110 -3.23 -16.63 14.44
CA GLY A 110 -3.58 -16.75 15.86
C GLY A 110 -4.64 -17.81 16.18
N THR A 111 -5.23 -18.49 15.19
CA THR A 111 -6.21 -19.56 15.40
C THR A 111 -5.94 -20.75 14.48
N ASP A 112 -6.53 -21.92 14.75
CA ASP A 112 -6.46 -23.09 13.86
C ASP A 112 -7.54 -23.15 12.77
N VAL A 113 -8.32 -22.08 12.61
CA VAL A 113 -9.50 -22.05 11.74
C VAL A 113 -9.12 -21.59 10.34
N LEU A 114 -9.53 -22.37 9.33
CA LEU A 114 -9.50 -21.96 7.92
C LEU A 114 -10.76 -21.15 7.60
N ALA A 115 -10.57 -19.98 6.99
CA ALA A 115 -11.67 -19.12 6.59
C ALA A 115 -11.46 -18.57 5.16
N PRO A 116 -12.54 -18.22 4.45
CA PRO A 116 -12.43 -17.46 3.21
C PRO A 116 -11.62 -16.19 3.47
N HIS A 117 -10.66 -15.92 2.57
CA HIS A 117 -9.83 -14.72 2.60
C HIS A 117 -8.94 -14.55 3.84
N GLY A 118 -8.92 -15.52 4.78
CA GLY A 118 -8.24 -15.38 6.06
C GLY A 118 -8.92 -14.40 7.01
N VAL A 119 -10.19 -14.10 6.78
CA VAL A 119 -10.97 -13.14 7.56
C VAL A 119 -12.00 -13.88 8.42
N PRO A 120 -12.19 -13.52 9.69
CA PRO A 120 -13.26 -14.04 10.53
C PRO A 120 -14.65 -13.85 9.89
N VAL A 121 -15.53 -14.86 10.02
CA VAL A 121 -16.84 -14.88 9.35
C VAL A 121 -17.73 -13.71 9.80
N ASP A 122 -17.63 -13.30 11.06
CA ASP A 122 -18.35 -12.15 11.63
C ASP A 122 -18.01 -10.83 10.95
N LEU A 123 -16.75 -10.63 10.57
CA LEU A 123 -16.34 -9.45 9.80
C LEU A 123 -16.69 -9.62 8.33
N LEU A 124 -16.55 -10.83 7.78
CA LEU A 124 -16.85 -11.12 6.38
C LEU A 124 -18.32 -10.85 6.02
N ASP A 125 -19.25 -11.19 6.91
CA ASP A 125 -20.69 -10.96 6.72
C ASP A 125 -21.05 -9.45 6.71
N ARG A 126 -20.18 -8.59 7.25
CA ARG A 126 -20.34 -7.13 7.25
C ARG A 126 -19.71 -6.46 6.04
N MET A 127 -18.96 -7.21 5.21
CA MET A 127 -18.17 -6.66 4.11
C MET A 127 -18.89 -6.78 2.77
N LEU A 128 -18.76 -5.75 1.94
CA LEU A 128 -19.09 -5.84 0.52
C LEU A 128 -17.88 -6.41 -0.24
N ILE A 129 -18.02 -7.63 -0.77
CA ILE A 129 -16.95 -8.28 -1.51
C ILE A 129 -17.02 -7.87 -2.99
N VAL A 130 -15.97 -7.20 -3.48
CA VAL A 130 -15.79 -6.85 -4.89
C VAL A 130 -14.71 -7.73 -5.49
N ARG A 131 -15.06 -8.57 -6.46
CA ARG A 131 -14.12 -9.46 -7.14
C ARG A 131 -13.44 -8.75 -8.30
N THR A 132 -12.11 -8.68 -8.29
CA THR A 132 -11.31 -8.25 -9.43
C THR A 132 -11.03 -9.41 -10.37
N MET A 133 -11.14 -9.19 -11.68
CA MET A 133 -10.80 -10.17 -12.70
C MET A 133 -9.39 -9.91 -13.25
N PRO A 134 -8.66 -10.94 -13.70
CA PRO A 134 -7.40 -10.73 -14.41
C PRO A 134 -7.62 -9.93 -15.70
N TYR A 135 -6.64 -9.10 -16.04
CA TYR A 135 -6.64 -8.37 -17.31
C TYR A 135 -6.41 -9.29 -18.50
N SER A 136 -7.04 -8.96 -19.63
CA SER A 136 -6.72 -9.50 -20.94
C SER A 136 -5.37 -8.97 -21.45
N HIS A 137 -4.81 -9.63 -22.46
CA HIS A 137 -3.54 -9.19 -23.08
C HIS A 137 -3.65 -7.78 -23.65
N GLU A 138 -4.77 -7.44 -24.30
CA GLU A 138 -5.01 -6.11 -24.86
C GLU A 138 -5.05 -5.03 -23.77
N GLU A 139 -5.73 -5.30 -22.65
CA GLU A 139 -5.76 -4.39 -21.50
C GLU A 139 -4.37 -4.22 -20.87
N MET A 140 -3.57 -5.29 -20.77
CA MET A 140 -2.21 -5.21 -20.24
C MET A 140 -1.31 -4.32 -21.11
N VAL A 141 -1.36 -4.49 -22.44
CA VAL A 141 -0.63 -3.64 -23.39
C VAL A 141 -1.01 -2.17 -23.22
N GLN A 142 -2.31 -1.87 -23.08
CA GLN A 142 -2.79 -0.51 -22.86
C GLN A 142 -2.29 0.07 -21.52
N ILE A 143 -2.35 -0.70 -20.43
CA ILE A 143 -1.87 -0.26 -19.12
C ILE A 143 -0.37 0.05 -19.15
N ILE A 144 0.42 -0.81 -19.80
CA ILE A 144 1.88 -0.61 -19.95
C ILE A 144 2.16 0.64 -20.79
N SER A 145 1.39 0.86 -21.87
CA SER A 145 1.50 2.06 -22.72
C SER A 145 1.21 3.36 -21.95
N ILE A 146 0.14 3.36 -21.15
CA ILE A 146 -0.21 4.50 -20.28
C ILE A 146 0.92 4.74 -19.28
N ARG A 147 1.44 3.67 -18.66
CA ARG A 147 2.52 3.79 -17.68
C ARG A 147 3.80 4.36 -18.28
N ALA A 148 4.19 3.87 -19.45
CA ALA A 148 5.34 4.39 -20.19
C ALA A 148 5.18 5.88 -20.53
N SER A 149 3.98 6.28 -20.97
CA SER A 149 3.66 7.68 -21.29
C SER A 149 3.80 8.59 -20.05
N VAL A 150 3.32 8.14 -18.89
CA VAL A 150 3.43 8.88 -17.62
C VAL A 150 4.89 9.01 -17.16
N GLU A 151 5.71 7.98 -17.38
CA GLU A 151 7.13 7.98 -17.05
C GLU A 151 8.00 8.67 -18.11
N GLY A 152 7.42 9.11 -19.23
CA GLY A 152 8.15 9.74 -20.34
C GLY A 152 9.08 8.77 -21.09
N ILE A 153 8.71 7.49 -21.14
CA ILE A 153 9.50 6.42 -21.76
C ILE A 153 8.93 6.14 -23.16
N GLU A 154 9.78 6.28 -24.19
CA GLU A 154 9.41 5.93 -25.56
C GLU A 154 9.73 4.47 -25.86
N LEU A 155 8.74 3.73 -26.39
CA LEU A 155 8.89 2.33 -26.79
C LEU A 155 8.54 2.15 -28.26
N GLU A 156 9.17 1.16 -28.89
CA GLU A 156 8.70 0.62 -30.17
C GLU A 156 7.45 -0.25 -29.98
N ASP A 157 6.58 -0.29 -30.98
CA ASP A 157 5.32 -1.06 -30.93
C ASP A 157 5.57 -2.57 -30.73
N GLU A 158 6.68 -3.09 -31.25
CA GLU A 158 7.08 -4.48 -31.04
C GLU A 158 7.53 -4.74 -29.60
N ALA A 159 8.31 -3.83 -29.01
CA ALA A 159 8.74 -3.93 -27.62
C ALA A 159 7.56 -3.90 -26.65
N LEU A 160 6.54 -3.08 -26.96
CA LEU A 160 5.31 -3.01 -26.18
C LEU A 160 4.51 -4.33 -26.22
N LYS A 161 4.43 -4.98 -27.38
CA LYS A 161 3.79 -6.30 -27.52
C LYS A 161 4.54 -7.37 -26.74
N ASP A 162 5.87 -7.40 -26.83
CA ASP A 162 6.71 -8.33 -26.08
C ASP A 162 6.54 -8.15 -24.56
N LEU A 163 6.47 -6.90 -24.08
CA LEU A 163 6.15 -6.62 -22.66
C LEU A 163 4.75 -7.09 -22.26
N GLY A 164 3.76 -6.96 -23.15
CA GLY A 164 2.42 -7.50 -22.95
C GLY A 164 2.40 -9.02 -22.83
N ASP A 165 3.18 -9.71 -23.66
CA ASP A 165 3.33 -11.18 -23.62
C ASP A 165 4.02 -11.64 -22.34
N ILE A 166 5.06 -10.92 -21.90
CA ILE A 166 5.73 -11.19 -20.62
C ILE A 166 4.77 -10.97 -19.46
N GLY A 167 3.99 -9.88 -19.48
CA GLY A 167 2.95 -9.59 -18.49
C GLY A 167 1.91 -10.70 -18.36
N SER A 168 1.45 -11.25 -19.49
CA SER A 168 0.54 -12.41 -19.53
C SER A 168 1.12 -13.68 -18.90
N LYS A 169 2.41 -13.94 -19.11
CA LYS A 169 3.09 -15.13 -18.58
C LYS A 169 3.43 -15.00 -17.09
N THR A 170 3.73 -13.78 -16.64
CA THR A 170 4.24 -13.48 -15.29
C THR A 170 3.21 -12.72 -14.46
N SER A 171 3.29 -11.39 -14.42
CA SER A 171 2.35 -10.45 -13.82
C SER A 171 2.52 -9.06 -14.43
N LEU A 172 1.45 -8.26 -14.42
CA LEU A 172 1.50 -6.85 -14.84
C LEU A 172 2.54 -6.04 -14.06
N ARG A 173 2.72 -6.32 -12.75
CA ARG A 173 3.72 -5.65 -11.91
C ARG A 173 5.14 -5.86 -12.43
N TYR A 174 5.47 -7.09 -12.80
CA TYR A 174 6.78 -7.43 -13.34
C TYR A 174 7.02 -6.74 -14.69
N ALA A 175 6.05 -6.83 -15.61
CA ALA A 175 6.16 -6.16 -16.92
C ALA A 175 6.34 -4.64 -16.81
N VAL A 176 5.64 -3.98 -15.87
CA VAL A 176 5.83 -2.55 -15.60
C VAL A 176 7.22 -2.27 -15.02
N GLN A 177 7.72 -3.11 -14.11
CA GLN A 177 9.06 -2.95 -13.52
C GLN A 177 10.17 -3.08 -14.56
N MET A 178 9.97 -3.84 -15.64
CA MET A 178 10.93 -3.97 -16.74
C MET A 178 11.13 -2.69 -17.56
N LEU A 179 10.19 -1.74 -17.53
CA LEU A 179 10.29 -0.49 -18.30
C LEU A 179 11.55 0.32 -17.93
N THR A 180 11.82 0.46 -16.63
CA THR A 180 12.96 1.27 -16.15
C THR A 180 14.32 0.65 -16.53
N PRO A 181 14.60 -0.65 -16.27
CA PRO A 181 15.82 -1.30 -16.74
C PRO A 181 15.96 -1.27 -18.27
N SER A 182 14.86 -1.48 -19.00
CA SER A 182 14.88 -1.48 -20.47
C SER A 182 15.23 -0.10 -21.03
N ARG A 183 14.75 0.98 -20.38
CA ARG A 183 15.15 2.35 -20.70
C ARG A 183 16.65 2.57 -20.48
N ILE A 184 17.17 2.16 -19.32
CA ILE A 184 18.59 2.32 -18.99
C ILE A 184 19.46 1.54 -19.98
N MET A 185 19.02 0.35 -20.40
CA MET A 185 19.71 -0.44 -21.43
C MET A 185 19.73 0.29 -22.78
N ALA A 186 18.58 0.80 -23.23
CA ALA A 186 18.48 1.57 -24.47
C ALA A 186 19.40 2.82 -24.43
N GLU A 187 19.38 3.57 -23.32
CA GLU A 187 20.23 4.75 -23.10
C GLU A 187 21.72 4.38 -23.12
N THR A 188 22.11 3.23 -22.56
CA THR A 188 23.48 2.72 -22.57
C THR A 188 23.94 2.36 -23.98
N CYS A 189 23.03 1.88 -24.83
CA CYS A 189 23.27 1.68 -26.26
C CYS A 189 23.19 2.97 -27.09
N GLY A 190 22.98 4.14 -26.47
CA GLY A 190 22.84 5.43 -27.16
C GLY A 190 21.50 5.61 -27.88
N ARG A 191 20.48 4.80 -27.55
CA ARG A 191 19.12 4.89 -28.10
C ARG A 191 18.18 5.57 -27.09
N THR A 192 17.23 6.34 -27.60
CA THR A 192 16.19 6.99 -26.78
C THR A 192 14.91 6.15 -26.68
N LYS A 193 14.69 5.26 -27.66
CA LYS A 193 13.54 4.35 -27.71
C LYS A 193 13.94 2.94 -27.30
N ILE A 194 13.11 2.33 -26.47
CA ILE A 194 13.26 0.93 -26.08
C ILE A 194 12.88 0.06 -27.28
N ALA A 195 13.80 -0.81 -27.67
CA ALA A 195 13.58 -1.82 -28.69
C ALA A 195 13.37 -3.20 -28.08
N THR A 196 12.89 -4.12 -28.90
CA THR A 196 12.64 -5.51 -28.52
C THR A 196 13.87 -6.24 -27.96
N SER A 197 15.08 -5.88 -28.44
CA SER A 197 16.33 -6.43 -27.93
C SER A 197 16.57 -6.10 -26.45
N ASP A 198 16.22 -4.88 -26.03
CA ASP A 198 16.46 -4.41 -24.66
C ASP A 198 15.56 -5.15 -23.68
N VAL A 199 14.29 -5.33 -24.05
CA VAL A 199 13.31 -6.08 -23.26
C VAL A 199 13.77 -7.52 -23.05
N LYS A 200 14.27 -8.18 -24.12
CA LYS A 200 14.78 -9.56 -24.05
C LYS A 200 16.04 -9.67 -23.20
N GLU A 201 16.95 -8.71 -23.32
CA GLU A 201 18.16 -8.68 -22.50
C GLU A 201 17.81 -8.49 -21.02
N VAL A 202 16.91 -7.54 -20.71
CA VAL A 202 16.42 -7.32 -19.35
C VAL A 202 15.73 -8.56 -18.77
N ASP A 203 14.93 -9.27 -19.57
CA ASP A 203 14.25 -10.51 -19.13
C ASP A 203 15.23 -11.65 -18.81
N THR A 204 16.44 -11.64 -19.40
CA THR A 204 17.50 -12.60 -19.04
C THR A 204 18.29 -12.19 -17.80
N LEU A 205 18.37 -10.89 -17.51
CA LEU A 205 19.10 -10.35 -16.36
C LEU A 205 18.28 -10.36 -15.07
N PHE A 206 16.99 -10.04 -15.18
CA PHE A 206 16.07 -9.97 -14.05
C PHE A 206 15.04 -11.07 -14.19
N PHE A 207 14.98 -11.99 -13.23
CA PHE A 207 14.01 -13.08 -13.26
C PHE A 207 12.74 -12.72 -12.48
N ASP A 208 11.60 -13.17 -12.97
CA ASP A 208 10.35 -13.13 -12.20
C ASP A 208 10.40 -14.11 -11.00
N GLY A 209 9.52 -13.90 -10.02
CA GLY A 209 9.51 -14.72 -8.81
C GLY A 209 9.31 -16.22 -9.05
N LYS A 210 8.54 -16.62 -10.08
CA LYS A 210 8.34 -18.03 -10.41
C LYS A 210 9.59 -18.62 -11.08
N ALA A 211 10.18 -17.92 -12.04
CA ALA A 211 11.42 -18.36 -12.69
C ALA A 211 12.57 -18.49 -11.66
N SER A 212 12.71 -17.51 -10.76
CA SER A 212 13.70 -17.54 -9.69
C SER A 212 13.50 -18.74 -8.75
N ALA A 213 12.27 -19.03 -8.32
CA ALA A 213 11.98 -20.19 -7.49
C ALA A 213 12.29 -21.52 -8.21
N GLN A 214 12.01 -21.62 -9.51
CA GLN A 214 12.33 -22.81 -10.31
C GLN A 214 13.83 -23.01 -10.50
N LEU A 215 14.58 -21.92 -10.70
CA LEU A 215 16.04 -21.95 -10.75
C LEU A 215 16.61 -22.45 -9.43
N LEU A 216 16.14 -21.91 -8.31
CA LEU A 216 16.57 -22.32 -6.97
C LEU A 216 16.28 -23.81 -6.71
N ALA A 217 15.09 -24.28 -7.06
CA ALA A 217 14.71 -25.68 -6.89
C ALA A 217 15.55 -26.66 -7.73
N LYS A 218 16.07 -26.21 -8.88
CA LYS A 218 16.98 -27.01 -9.73
C LYS A 218 18.43 -26.96 -9.24
N SER A 219 18.84 -25.90 -8.58
CA SER A 219 20.16 -25.76 -7.98
C SER A 219 20.18 -26.37 -6.56
N GLU A 220 20.27 -27.69 -6.45
CA GLU A 220 20.33 -28.45 -5.18
C GLU A 220 21.61 -28.22 -4.33
N GLY A 221 22.16 -27.00 -4.26
CA GLY A 221 23.49 -26.75 -3.65
C GLY A 221 23.63 -25.53 -2.74
N TYR A 222 22.65 -24.65 -2.60
CA TYR A 222 22.81 -23.39 -1.85
C TYR A 222 22.13 -23.36 -0.48
N MET A 223 21.41 -24.41 -0.09
CA MET A 223 20.86 -24.58 1.27
C MET A 223 21.42 -25.86 1.91
N GLN A 224 22.70 -25.85 2.26
CA GLN A 224 23.25 -26.65 3.36
C GLN A 224 23.74 -25.70 4.45
#